data_AF-A0A942HY99-F1
#
_entry.id   AF-A0A942HY99-F1
#
_cell.length_a   1.000
_cell.length_b   1.000
_cell.length_c   1.000
_cell.angle_alpha   90.00
_cell.angle_beta   90.00
_cell.angle_gamma   90.00
#
_symmetry.space_group_name_H-M   'P 1'
#
loop_
_entity.id
_entity.type
_entity.pdbx_description
1 polymer ?
#
loop_
_entity_poly.entity_id
_entity_poly.type
_entity_poly.pdbx_seq_one_letter_code
_entity_poly.pdbx_strand_id
1 'polypeptide(L)'
;MKAASNGQSHETQSAQGFEQPPHSAPHSQDPAHLAYLMGTLGPAYFRPQTSRAYPSRPKPPPPPHALSEAQRAAYDFFALHGNTLSPAFSQKELKKAFRVLALKLHPDTNKGAVASAFIELKKNYETLMDLF
;
A
#
# COMPACT_ATOMS: atom_id res chain seq x y z
N MET A 1 -61.77 -23.38 27.17
CA MET A 1 -62.38 -24.52 26.46
C MET A 1 -61.30 -25.23 25.65
N LYS A 2 -61.22 -26.56 25.75
CA LYS A 2 -60.70 -27.58 24.80
C LYS A 2 -59.26 -27.38 24.26
N ALA A 3 -58.31 -28.27 24.57
CA ALA A 3 -58.09 -29.62 23.99
C ALA A 3 -57.64 -29.52 22.51
N ALA A 4 -56.66 -30.24 21.95
CA ALA A 4 -56.01 -31.50 22.30
C ALA A 4 -54.79 -31.74 21.36
N SER A 5 -53.93 -32.72 21.70
CA SER A 5 -53.53 -33.86 20.83
C SER A 5 -52.66 -33.58 19.59
N ASN A 6 -51.69 -34.38 19.15
CA ASN A 6 -50.96 -35.59 19.56
C ASN A 6 -49.91 -35.81 18.44
N GLY A 7 -48.95 -36.71 18.65
CA GLY A 7 -48.42 -37.51 17.54
C GLY A 7 -46.91 -37.66 17.56
N GLN A 8 -46.34 -38.34 18.57
CA GLN A 8 -45.93 -39.76 18.51
C GLN A 8 -44.76 -40.05 17.56
N SER A 9 -43.60 -40.19 18.18
CA SER A 9 -42.40 -40.83 17.66
C SER A 9 -42.44 -42.33 17.98
N HIS A 10 -42.24 -43.15 16.97
CA HIS A 10 -41.96 -44.59 17.00
C HIS A 10 -40.83 -44.77 15.96
N GLU A 11 -39.83 -45.63 16.06
CA GLU A 11 -39.40 -46.61 17.04
C GLU A 11 -38.01 -47.08 16.59
N THR A 12 -37.23 -47.59 17.56
CA THR A 12 -36.27 -48.72 17.48
C THR A 12 -35.53 -49.07 16.18
N GLN A 13 -34.21 -49.31 16.28
CA GLN A 13 -33.65 -50.67 16.30
C GLN A 13 -32.11 -50.73 16.38
N SER A 14 -31.62 -51.52 17.37
CA SER A 14 -30.50 -52.50 17.36
C SER A 14 -29.15 -52.16 16.71
N ALA A 15 -28.02 -52.11 17.44
CA ALA A 15 -27.22 -53.22 18.01
C ALA A 15 -26.02 -53.63 17.13
N GLN A 16 -24.94 -54.09 17.78
CA GLN A 16 -23.60 -54.50 17.28
C GLN A 16 -22.56 -53.35 17.35
N GLY A 17 -21.45 -53.41 18.11
CA GLY A 17 -20.75 -54.52 18.76
C GLY A 17 -19.34 -54.63 18.17
N PHE A 18 -18.30 -54.50 19.03
CA PHE A 18 -16.86 -54.77 18.80
C PHE A 18 -16.14 -53.77 17.87
N GLU A 19 -14.95 -53.24 18.14
CA GLU A 19 -13.89 -53.51 19.11
C GLU A 19 -12.97 -52.26 19.13
N GLN A 20 -12.49 -51.84 20.30
CA GLN A 20 -11.21 -51.10 20.39
C GLN A 20 -10.16 -52.11 20.81
N PRO A 21 -8.99 -52.20 20.15
CA PRO A 21 -7.79 -51.58 20.73
C PRO A 21 -6.71 -51.21 19.68
N PRO A 22 -5.51 -50.73 20.06
CA PRO A 22 -5.13 -49.94 21.23
C PRO A 22 -4.56 -48.57 20.82
N HIS A 23 -4.73 -47.59 21.70
CA HIS A 23 -3.92 -46.38 21.72
C HIS A 23 -2.48 -46.73 22.13
N SER A 24 -1.61 -46.98 21.16
CA SER A 24 -0.16 -46.83 21.34
C SER A 24 0.28 -45.62 20.54
N ALA A 25 0.41 -44.50 21.27
CA ALA A 25 0.95 -43.25 20.78
C ALA A 25 2.31 -43.46 20.07
N PRO A 26 2.73 -42.51 19.23
CA PRO A 26 3.29 -41.34 19.85
C PRO A 26 2.56 -40.10 19.41
N HIS A 27 2.52 -39.15 20.33
CA HIS A 27 2.29 -37.75 20.04
C HIS A 27 3.27 -37.34 18.94
N SER A 28 2.84 -37.48 17.69
CA SER A 28 3.45 -36.76 16.61
C SER A 28 3.00 -35.32 16.81
N GLN A 29 3.72 -34.61 17.69
CA GLN A 29 3.80 -33.15 17.69
C GLN A 29 4.48 -32.68 16.40
N ASP A 30 4.25 -33.36 15.30
CA ASP A 30 4.67 -32.92 14.00
C ASP A 30 3.77 -31.73 13.67
N PRO A 31 4.32 -30.50 13.65
CA PRO A 31 3.54 -29.31 13.37
C PRO A 31 2.85 -29.39 12.00
N ALA A 32 3.35 -30.24 11.08
CA ALA A 32 2.71 -30.49 9.80
C ALA A 32 1.38 -31.26 9.94
N HIS A 33 1.30 -32.22 10.87
CA HIS A 33 0.08 -32.99 11.11
C HIS A 33 -1.00 -32.12 11.80
N LEU A 34 -0.59 -31.26 12.73
CA LEU A 34 -1.48 -30.27 13.36
C LEU A 34 -1.96 -29.21 12.36
N ALA A 35 -1.09 -28.74 11.46
CA ALA A 35 -1.46 -27.80 10.39
C ALA A 35 -2.46 -28.40 9.39
N TYR A 36 -2.29 -29.68 9.04
CA TYR A 36 -3.21 -30.43 8.19
C TYR A 36 -4.59 -30.57 8.86
N LEU A 37 -4.62 -30.95 10.13
CA LEU A 37 -5.87 -31.09 10.91
C LEU A 37 -6.59 -29.75 11.13
N MET A 38 -5.83 -28.65 11.23
CA MET A 38 -6.36 -27.30 11.33
C MET A 38 -6.73 -26.66 9.97
N GLY A 39 -6.50 -27.35 8.84
CA GLY A 39 -6.89 -26.87 7.50
C GLY A 39 -6.20 -25.56 7.06
N THR A 40 -5.16 -25.13 7.77
CA THR A 40 -4.49 -23.86 7.52
C THR A 40 -3.12 -24.09 6.89
N LEU A 41 -3.02 -23.60 5.64
CA LEU A 41 -1.82 -23.28 4.86
C LEU A 41 -1.36 -24.39 3.90
N GLY A 42 -1.57 -24.14 2.60
CA GLY A 42 -0.89 -24.86 1.52
C GLY A 42 0.64 -24.76 1.63
N PRO A 43 1.39 -25.54 0.82
CA PRO A 43 2.83 -25.67 0.99
C PRO A 43 3.50 -24.30 0.83
N ALA A 44 3.97 -23.74 1.94
CA ALA A 44 4.86 -22.60 1.94
C ALA A 44 6.23 -23.10 1.47
N TYR A 45 6.40 -23.26 0.16
CA TYR A 45 7.73 -23.37 -0.42
C TYR A 45 8.48 -22.08 -0.06
N PHE A 46 9.39 -22.20 0.91
CA PHE A 46 10.36 -21.18 1.22
C PHE A 46 11.16 -20.95 -0.06
N ARG A 47 10.81 -19.93 -0.84
CA ARG A 47 11.57 -19.51 -2.00
C ARG A 47 12.78 -18.79 -1.43
N PRO A 48 13.99 -19.38 -1.40
CA PRO A 48 15.15 -18.64 -0.94
C PRO A 48 15.26 -17.41 -1.85
N GLN A 49 15.22 -16.21 -1.26
CA GLN A 49 15.56 -14.99 -1.98
C GLN A 49 17.06 -15.05 -2.29
N THR A 50 17.43 -15.77 -3.36
CA THR A 50 18.80 -15.83 -3.87
C THR A 50 19.08 -14.58 -4.69
N SER A 51 19.02 -13.44 -4.04
CA SER A 51 19.75 -12.27 -4.49
C SER A 51 20.18 -11.54 -3.24
N ARG A 52 21.39 -11.85 -2.77
CA ARG A 52 22.20 -10.79 -2.15
C ARG A 52 22.40 -9.75 -3.23
N ALA A 53 21.43 -8.85 -3.35
CA ALA A 53 21.54 -7.64 -4.14
C ALA A 53 22.68 -6.86 -3.46
N TYR A 54 23.88 -6.97 -4.02
CA TYR A 54 24.93 -6.03 -3.70
C TYR A 54 24.31 -4.63 -3.82
N PRO A 55 24.49 -3.74 -2.83
CA PRO A 55 23.97 -2.40 -2.95
C PRO A 55 24.54 -1.79 -4.22
N SER A 56 23.67 -1.45 -5.16
CA SER A 56 24.08 -0.78 -6.39
C SER A 56 24.90 0.43 -6.01
N ARG A 57 26.06 0.61 -6.67
CA ARG A 57 26.91 1.79 -6.45
C ARG A 57 26.03 3.04 -6.53
N PRO A 58 26.10 3.95 -5.54
CA PRO A 58 25.29 5.17 -5.58
C PRO A 58 25.58 5.89 -6.90
N LYS A 59 24.51 6.17 -7.66
CA LYS A 59 24.64 6.91 -8.92
C LYS A 59 25.12 8.32 -8.58
N PRO A 60 26.08 8.88 -9.35
CA PRO A 60 26.46 10.27 -9.16
C PRO A 60 25.24 11.18 -9.34
N PRO A 61 25.18 12.31 -8.62
CA PRO A 61 24.07 13.24 -8.77
C PRO A 61 24.00 13.75 -10.22
N PRO A 62 22.80 13.96 -10.78
CA PRO A 62 22.66 14.55 -12.10
C PRO A 62 23.25 15.98 -12.11
N PRO A 63 23.78 16.43 -13.26
CA PRO A 63 24.22 17.81 -13.39
C PRO A 63 23.05 18.77 -13.17
N PRO A 64 23.31 19.99 -12.66
CA PRO A 64 22.28 21.01 -12.51
C PRO A 64 21.70 21.42 -13.87
N HIS A 65 20.41 21.77 -13.89
CA HIS A 65 19.73 22.20 -15.10
C HIS A 65 20.22 23.57 -15.58
N ALA A 66 20.39 23.74 -16.89
CA ALA A 66 20.63 25.04 -17.51
C ALA A 66 19.28 25.77 -17.66
N LEU A 67 18.87 26.47 -16.60
CA LEU A 67 17.58 27.18 -16.57
C LEU A 67 17.65 28.47 -17.41
N SER A 68 16.67 28.66 -18.29
CA SER A 68 16.40 29.96 -18.92
C SER A 68 15.91 30.99 -17.89
N GLU A 69 15.89 32.28 -18.24
CA GLU A 69 15.43 33.35 -17.36
C GLU A 69 13.98 33.12 -16.86
N ALA A 70 13.08 32.73 -17.76
CA ALA A 70 11.69 32.41 -17.41
C ALA A 70 11.59 31.21 -16.45
N GLN A 71 12.40 30.17 -16.67
CA GLN A 71 12.46 29.00 -15.79
C GLN A 71 13.09 29.33 -14.44
N ARG A 72 14.06 30.26 -14.40
CA ARG A 72 14.65 30.76 -13.16
C ARG A 72 13.60 31.46 -12.30
N ALA A 73 12.82 32.36 -12.90
CA ALA A 73 11.72 33.02 -12.20
C ALA A 73 10.67 32.01 -11.69
N ALA A 74 10.34 31.00 -12.50
CA ALA A 74 9.46 29.92 -12.07
C ALA A 74 10.04 29.14 -10.89
N TYR A 75 11.33 28.81 -10.90
CA TYR A 75 12.02 28.15 -9.79
C TYR A 75 11.99 28.98 -8.51
N ASP A 76 12.24 30.29 -8.62
CA ASP A 76 12.23 31.22 -7.47
C ASP A 76 10.81 31.35 -6.87
N PHE A 77 9.76 31.25 -7.69
CA PHE A 77 8.38 31.20 -7.22
C PHE A 77 8.12 30.01 -6.28
N PHE A 78 8.64 28.82 -6.60
CA PHE A 78 8.51 27.64 -5.71
C PHE A 78 9.25 27.84 -4.39
N ALA A 79 10.44 28.45 -4.43
CA ALA A 79 11.21 28.78 -3.23
C ALA A 79 10.46 29.76 -2.32
N LEU A 80 9.84 30.79 -2.90
CA LEU A 80 9.05 31.79 -2.17
C LEU A 80 7.85 31.18 -1.45
N HIS A 81 7.20 30.17 -2.06
CA HIS A 81 6.06 29.46 -1.46
C HIS A 81 6.49 28.34 -0.48
N GLY A 82 7.78 28.26 -0.14
CA GLY A 82 8.32 27.36 0.87
C GLY A 82 8.56 25.93 0.38
N ASN A 83 8.72 25.72 -0.93
CA ASN A 83 9.17 24.44 -1.49
C ASN A 83 10.45 24.66 -2.31
N THR A 84 11.60 24.46 -1.68
CA THR A 84 12.90 24.54 -2.36
C THR A 84 13.13 23.27 -3.19
N LEU A 85 13.22 23.44 -4.51
CA LEU A 85 13.65 22.38 -5.43
C LEU A 85 15.18 22.28 -5.43
N SER A 86 15.71 21.10 -5.73
CA SER A 86 17.16 20.94 -5.97
C SER A 86 17.55 21.63 -7.29
N PRO A 87 18.77 22.17 -7.47
CA PRO A 87 19.23 22.67 -8.76
C PRO A 87 19.24 21.61 -9.88
N ALA A 88 19.34 20.33 -9.50
CA ALA A 88 19.28 19.18 -10.40
C ALA A 88 18.01 18.34 -10.15
N PHE A 89 16.89 19.01 -9.88
CA PHE A 89 15.63 18.35 -9.53
C PHE A 89 15.13 17.40 -10.62
N SER A 90 14.44 16.34 -10.23
CA SER A 90 13.79 15.42 -11.16
C SER A 90 12.33 15.83 -11.45
N GLN A 91 11.77 15.34 -12.56
CA GLN A 91 10.35 15.50 -12.87
C GLN A 91 9.44 15.05 -11.72
N LYS A 92 9.83 14.00 -10.99
CA LYS A 92 9.08 13.50 -9.83
C LYS A 92 9.04 14.50 -8.68
N GLU A 93 10.17 15.16 -8.42
CA GLU A 93 10.26 16.20 -7.38
C GLU A 93 9.46 17.44 -7.76
N LEU A 94 9.51 17.87 -9.02
CA LEU A 94 8.67 18.96 -9.51
C LEU A 94 7.18 18.68 -9.30
N LYS A 95 6.72 17.48 -9.72
CA LYS A 95 5.32 17.06 -9.53
C LYS A 95 4.93 16.98 -8.06
N LYS A 96 5.85 16.54 -7.19
CA LYS A 96 5.62 16.48 -5.74
C LYS A 96 5.48 17.89 -5.17
N ALA A 97 6.38 18.80 -5.49
CA ALA A 97 6.33 20.20 -5.04
C ALA A 97 5.04 20.88 -5.52
N PHE A 98 4.67 20.68 -6.78
CA PHE A 98 3.41 21.18 -7.34
C PHE A 98 2.20 20.69 -6.55
N ARG A 99 2.10 19.38 -6.26
CA ARG A 99 0.97 18.83 -5.48
C ARG A 99 0.90 19.42 -4.07
N VAL A 100 2.03 19.58 -3.41
CA VAL A 100 2.08 20.18 -2.07
C VAL A 100 1.61 21.64 -2.10
N LEU A 101 2.09 22.43 -3.06
CA LEU A 101 1.63 23.83 -3.20
C LEU A 101 0.18 23.93 -3.66
N ALA A 102 -0.26 23.04 -4.54
CA ALA A 102 -1.63 22.98 -5.02
C ALA A 102 -2.60 22.80 -3.85
N LEU A 103 -2.32 21.87 -2.92
CA LEU A 103 -3.14 21.67 -1.72
C LEU A 103 -3.14 22.89 -0.80
N LYS A 104 -2.00 23.59 -0.67
CA LYS A 104 -1.87 24.81 0.14
C LYS A 104 -2.58 26.01 -0.46
N LEU A 105 -2.57 26.16 -1.77
CA LEU A 105 -3.11 27.34 -2.47
C LEU A 105 -4.50 27.08 -3.08
N HIS A 106 -5.07 25.88 -2.88
CA HIS A 106 -6.36 25.53 -3.46
C HIS A 106 -7.46 26.44 -2.90
N PRO A 107 -8.29 27.07 -3.76
CA PRO A 107 -9.32 28.00 -3.32
C PRO A 107 -10.46 27.34 -2.53
N ASP A 108 -10.68 26.04 -2.71
CA ASP A 108 -11.70 25.29 -1.94
C ASP A 108 -11.27 25.05 -0.48
N THR A 109 -10.00 24.71 -0.29
CA THR A 109 -9.44 24.42 1.04
C THR A 109 -9.26 25.71 1.84
N ASN A 110 -8.86 26.79 1.17
CA ASN A 110 -8.62 28.08 1.78
C ASN A 110 -9.59 29.11 1.20
N LYS A 111 -10.69 29.34 1.93
CA LYS A 111 -11.76 30.30 1.57
C LYS A 111 -11.30 31.78 1.41
N GLY A 112 -10.01 32.06 1.59
CA GLY A 112 -9.37 33.35 1.32
C GLY A 112 -8.07 33.26 0.51
N ALA A 113 -7.71 32.08 -0.01
CA ALA A 113 -6.58 31.95 -0.92
C ALA A 113 -6.92 32.57 -2.28
N VAL A 114 -6.03 33.43 -2.77
CA VAL A 114 -6.24 34.12 -4.03
C VAL A 114 -6.12 33.10 -5.17
N ALA A 115 -7.21 32.90 -5.92
CA ALA A 115 -7.22 31.99 -7.06
C ALA A 115 -6.12 32.29 -8.10
N SER A 116 -5.67 33.56 -8.17
CA SER A 116 -4.54 33.97 -9.01
C SER A 116 -3.24 33.24 -8.67
N ALA A 117 -2.94 33.02 -7.38
CA ALA A 117 -1.71 32.35 -6.96
C ALA A 117 -1.69 30.87 -7.43
N PHE A 118 -2.86 30.22 -7.47
CA PHE A 118 -2.99 28.86 -8.01
C PHE A 118 -2.80 28.83 -9.54
N ILE A 119 -3.31 29.84 -10.25
CA ILE A 119 -3.10 29.98 -11.70
C ILE A 119 -1.61 30.21 -12.00
N GLU A 120 -0.95 31.09 -11.25
CA GLU A 120 0.50 31.34 -11.36
C GLU A 120 1.32 30.08 -11.05
N LEU A 121 0.96 29.34 -10.00
CA LEU A 121 1.58 28.05 -9.68
C LEU A 121 1.51 27.08 -10.87
N LYS A 122 0.34 26.97 -11.51
CA LYS A 122 0.16 26.10 -12.67
C LYS A 122 1.03 26.54 -13.84
N LYS A 123 1.06 27.84 -14.15
CA LYS A 123 1.90 28.41 -15.22
C LYS A 123 3.38 28.13 -14.97
N ASN A 124 3.87 28.38 -13.76
CA ASN A 124 5.27 28.14 -13.40
C ASN A 124 5.64 26.65 -13.46
N TYR A 125 4.71 25.77 -13.08
CA TYR A 125 4.88 24.33 -13.22
C TYR A 125 5.02 23.91 -14.70
N GLU A 126 4.18 24.43 -15.59
CA GLU A 126 4.26 24.14 -17.03
C GLU A 126 5.60 24.59 -17.61
N THR A 127 6.06 25.80 -17.30
CA THR A 127 7.38 26.32 -17.72
C THR A 127 8.55 25.43 -17.30
N LEU A 128 8.50 24.87 -16.09
CA LEU A 128 9.53 23.95 -15.58
C LEU A 128 9.36 22.52 -16.11
N MET A 129 8.17 22.15 -16.58
CA MET A 129 7.91 20.84 -17.14
C MET A 129 8.52 20.71 -18.54
N ASP A 130 8.59 21.80 -19.30
CA ASP A 130 9.22 21.85 -20.63
C ASP A 130 10.73 21.50 -20.62
N LEU A 131 11.35 21.41 -19.43
CA LEU A 131 12.74 20.96 -19.26
C LEU A 131 12.92 19.44 -19.40
N PHE A 132 11.84 18.66 -19.28
CA PHE A 132 11.88 17.18 -19.23
C PHE A 132 11.16 16.56 -20.41
#